data_AF-A0ABD3IRB8-F1
#
_entry.id   AF-A0ABD3IRB8-F1
#
_cell.length_a   1.000
_cell.length_b   1.000
_cell.length_c   1.000
_cell.angle_alpha   90.00
_cell.angle_beta   90.00
_cell.angle_gamma   90.00
#
_symmetry.space_group_name_H-M   'P 1'
#
loop_
_entity.id
_entity.type
_entity.pdbx_description
1 polymer ?
#
loop_
_entity_poly.entity_id
_entity_poly.type
_entity_poly.pdbx_seq_one_letter_code
_entity_poly.pdbx_strand_id
1 'polypeptide(L)'
;MARISNTIVTILNIVSTILAIVAIGASAKLMVHSNTECQKSLQSPLLMTGAVLLVVSLIGLIGSCGRSNFFLYTYLILLFLSILALIAFTVLAFLVTNESAGKAVSGRGFKEYRLGDYSNWMQKHLVNGEKWNEIRSCLADANICRRLSEGAHQSEVEFSKQNLSPIQSGCCKPPTYCGFEFKNATYWTVPKSGPAVPDSDCLTWSNDQETLCYDCKSCKGGFLANGRMEWRNLLICNVLLLIIFMVVYSVGCCATRNNRRDRGYAKYRGYP
;
A
#
# COMPACT_ATOMS: atom_id res chain seq x y z
N MET A 1 20.41 38.72 9.87
CA MET A 1 19.05 38.38 9.38
C MET A 1 18.75 36.92 9.70
N ALA A 2 18.51 36.63 10.98
CA ALA A 2 18.00 35.33 11.39
C ALA A 2 16.50 35.50 11.57
N ARG A 3 15.67 34.69 10.89
CA ARG A 3 14.37 34.19 11.39
C ARG A 3 13.58 33.46 10.31
N ILE A 4 13.41 34.01 9.10
CA ILE A 4 12.49 33.46 8.09
C ILE A 4 12.81 32.01 7.72
N SER A 5 14.08 31.69 7.43
CA SER A 5 14.45 30.34 7.00
C SER A 5 14.31 29.28 8.11
N ASN A 6 14.58 29.63 9.37
CA ASN A 6 14.38 28.72 10.50
C ASN A 6 12.89 28.57 10.82
N THR A 7 12.10 29.64 10.73
CA THR A 7 10.65 29.59 10.88
C THR A 7 10.01 28.69 9.83
N ILE A 8 10.44 28.75 8.57
CA ILE A 8 9.98 27.87 7.49
C ILE A 8 10.34 26.41 7.78
N VAL A 9 11.58 26.13 8.20
CA VAL A 9 12.01 24.77 8.58
C VAL A 9 11.16 24.25 9.75
N THR A 10 10.88 25.06 10.77
CA THR A 10 10.01 24.66 11.88
C THR A 10 8.59 24.34 11.40
N ILE A 11 7.98 25.20 10.59
CA ILE A 11 6.61 25.00 10.08
C ILE A 11 6.54 23.70 9.26
N LEU A 12 7.52 23.45 8.39
CA LEU A 12 7.54 22.25 7.54
C LEU A 12 7.73 20.96 8.35
N ASN A 13 8.54 20.98 9.43
CA ASN A 13 8.67 19.82 10.32
C ASN A 13 7.43 19.61 11.20
N ILE A 14 6.72 20.68 11.61
CA ILE A 14 5.41 20.55 12.30
C ILE A 14 4.40 19.87 11.38
N VAL A 15 4.29 20.33 10.12
CA VAL A 15 3.40 19.71 9.14
C VAL A 15 3.77 18.24 8.90
N SER A 16 5.05 17.93 8.77
CA SER A 16 5.55 16.55 8.61
C SER A 16 5.22 15.68 9.83
N THR A 17 5.29 16.24 11.05
CA THR A 17 4.91 15.57 12.28
C THR A 17 3.41 15.29 12.34
N ILE A 18 2.58 16.26 11.94
CA ILE A 18 1.11 16.08 11.87
C ILE A 18 0.78 14.97 10.87
N LEU A 19 1.41 14.96 9.69
CA LEU A 19 1.23 13.90 8.70
C LEU A 19 1.69 12.53 9.23
N ALA A 20 2.79 12.47 9.98
CA ALA A 20 3.25 11.25 10.64
C ALA A 20 2.23 10.73 11.67
N ILE A 21 1.70 11.63 12.51
CA ILE A 21 0.70 11.30 13.53
C ILE A 21 -0.60 10.86 12.88
N VAL A 22 -1.03 11.50 11.78
CA VAL A 22 -2.22 11.07 11.03
C VAL A 22 -2.00 9.71 10.38
N ALA A 23 -0.82 9.43 9.81
CA ALA A 23 -0.50 8.13 9.24
C ALA A 23 -0.47 7.02 10.31
N ILE A 24 0.18 7.28 11.45
CA ILE A 24 0.22 6.36 12.59
C ILE A 24 -1.18 6.20 13.19
N GLY A 25 -1.93 7.28 13.37
CA GLY A 25 -3.29 7.29 13.90
C GLY A 25 -4.30 6.58 13.00
N ALA A 26 -4.18 6.74 11.67
CA ALA A 26 -4.94 5.96 10.70
C ALA A 26 -4.58 4.47 10.81
N SER A 27 -3.28 4.14 10.91
CA SER A 27 -2.84 2.76 11.09
C SER A 27 -3.31 2.14 12.42
N ALA A 28 -3.41 2.93 13.49
CA ALA A 28 -3.87 2.52 14.82
C ALA A 28 -5.40 2.48 14.97
N LYS A 29 -6.14 3.40 14.34
CA LYS A 29 -7.61 3.35 14.28
C LYS A 29 -8.06 2.10 13.51
N LEU A 30 -7.29 1.73 12.48
CA LEU A 30 -7.46 0.45 11.83
C LEU A 30 -7.21 -0.69 12.84
N MET A 31 -6.13 -0.69 13.65
CA MET A 31 -5.92 -1.69 14.71
C MET A 31 -7.06 -1.81 15.73
N VAL A 32 -7.68 -0.70 16.14
CA VAL A 32 -8.72 -0.67 17.20
C VAL A 32 -10.09 -1.08 16.67
N HIS A 33 -10.34 -0.97 15.36
CA HIS A 33 -11.59 -1.41 14.71
C HIS A 33 -11.44 -2.68 13.85
N SER A 34 -10.23 -3.17 13.59
CA SER A 34 -9.98 -4.41 12.86
C SER A 34 -9.73 -5.55 13.83
N ASN A 35 -10.74 -6.40 14.03
CA ASN A 35 -10.63 -7.60 14.86
C ASN A 35 -9.87 -8.76 14.16
N THR A 36 -9.16 -8.54 13.04
CA THR A 36 -8.72 -9.65 12.18
C THR A 36 -7.34 -9.47 11.53
N GLU A 37 -6.57 -10.55 11.55
CA GLU A 37 -5.19 -10.69 11.03
C GLU A 37 -5.04 -10.43 9.51
N CYS A 38 -6.12 -10.40 8.72
CA CYS A 38 -6.09 -10.16 7.25
C CYS A 38 -5.34 -8.90 6.86
N GLN A 39 -5.43 -7.86 7.69
CA GLN A 39 -4.96 -6.52 7.33
C GLN A 39 -3.48 -6.30 7.70
N LYS A 40 -2.90 -7.14 8.56
CA LYS A 40 -1.51 -7.01 9.04
C LYS A 40 -0.48 -7.03 7.91
N SER A 41 -0.73 -7.79 6.84
CA SER A 41 0.22 -7.91 5.71
C SER A 41 0.38 -6.63 4.88
N LEU A 42 -0.56 -5.69 4.96
CA LEU A 42 -0.47 -4.37 4.31
C LEU A 42 -0.19 -3.23 5.31
N GLN A 43 -0.40 -3.48 6.61
CA GLN A 43 -0.34 -2.50 7.69
C GLN A 43 1.10 -2.21 8.17
N SER A 44 1.98 -3.22 8.15
CA SER A 44 3.38 -3.09 8.55
C SER A 44 4.18 -2.01 7.79
N PRO A 45 4.11 -1.87 6.45
CA PRO A 45 4.86 -0.84 5.74
C PRO A 45 4.37 0.59 6.03
N LEU A 46 3.06 0.81 6.23
CA LEU A 46 2.53 2.14 6.56
C LEU A 46 2.96 2.59 7.97
N LEU A 47 2.90 1.69 8.95
CA LEU A 47 3.33 1.97 10.32
C LEU A 47 4.85 2.19 10.41
N MET A 48 5.65 1.40 9.71
CA MET A 48 7.10 1.63 9.60
C MET A 48 7.42 2.98 8.95
N THR A 49 6.73 3.33 7.85
CA THR A 49 6.96 4.60 7.15
C THR A 49 6.59 5.79 8.04
N GLY A 50 5.45 5.72 8.73
CA GLY A 50 5.01 6.75 9.68
C GLY A 50 5.97 6.93 10.86
N ALA A 51 6.49 5.83 11.43
CA ALA A 51 7.44 5.88 12.52
C ALA A 51 8.78 6.54 12.11
N VAL A 52 9.32 6.18 10.95
CA VAL A 52 10.54 6.81 10.41
C VAL A 52 10.31 8.32 10.18
N LEU A 53 9.16 8.68 9.61
CA LEU A 53 8.80 10.09 9.40
C LEU A 53 8.74 10.90 10.71
N LEU A 54 8.19 10.29 11.76
CA LEU A 54 8.06 10.91 13.07
C LEU A 54 9.44 11.17 13.72
N VAL A 55 10.34 10.19 13.66
CA VAL A 55 11.72 10.32 14.19
C VAL A 55 12.47 11.45 13.48
N VAL A 56 12.42 11.48 12.14
CA VAL A 56 13.10 12.52 11.34
C VAL A 56 12.54 13.91 11.67
N SER A 57 11.22 14.03 11.84
CA SER A 57 10.56 15.30 12.13
C SER A 57 10.91 15.83 13.54
N LEU A 58 10.97 14.96 14.55
CA LEU A 58 11.36 15.36 15.92
C LEU A 58 12.80 15.89 15.99
N ILE A 59 13.73 15.25 15.27
CA ILE A 59 15.12 15.70 15.21
C ILE A 59 15.22 17.06 14.50
N GLY A 60 14.39 17.29 13.47
CA GLY A 60 14.28 18.59 12.80
C GLY A 60 13.76 19.72 13.69
N LEU A 61 12.79 19.43 14.54
CA LEU A 61 12.27 20.40 15.52
C LEU A 61 13.33 20.77 16.56
N ILE A 62 14.04 19.77 17.10
CA ILE A 62 15.15 20.00 18.06
C ILE A 62 16.26 20.83 17.41
N GLY A 63 16.60 20.54 16.15
CA GLY A 63 17.63 21.27 15.42
C GLY A 63 17.26 22.70 15.05
N SER A 64 15.97 23.01 14.88
CA SER A 64 15.49 24.37 14.62
C SER A 64 15.44 25.26 15.89
N CYS A 65 15.20 24.65 17.05
CA CYS A 65 15.19 25.36 18.34
C CYS A 65 16.60 25.71 18.87
N GLY A 66 17.64 24.98 18.45
CA GLY A 66 19.02 25.22 18.86
C GLY A 66 19.77 26.24 17.99
N ARG A 67 20.47 27.21 18.59
CA ARG A 67 21.36 28.16 17.87
C ARG A 67 22.69 27.54 17.42
N SER A 68 22.89 26.24 17.64
CA SER A 68 24.12 25.53 17.30
C SER A 68 24.07 24.96 15.88
N ASN A 69 25.04 25.37 15.06
CA ASN A 69 25.21 24.88 13.69
C ASN A 69 25.35 23.35 13.62
N PHE A 70 25.80 22.69 14.70
CA PHE A 70 25.92 21.24 14.75
C PHE A 70 24.58 20.55 14.48
N PHE A 71 23.51 20.97 15.16
CA PHE A 71 22.19 20.36 14.96
C PHE A 71 21.62 20.63 13.56
N LEU A 72 21.92 21.79 12.96
CA LEU A 72 21.50 22.10 11.60
C LEU A 72 22.20 21.19 10.56
N TYR A 73 23.48 20.89 10.73
CA TYR A 73 24.17 19.93 9.86
C TYR A 73 23.68 18.51 10.06
N THR A 74 23.53 18.06 11.31
CA THR A 74 22.99 16.74 11.62
C THR A 74 21.59 16.57 11.02
N TYR A 75 20.75 17.61 11.12
CA TYR A 75 19.44 17.65 10.47
C TYR A 75 19.52 17.49 8.95
N LEU A 76 20.37 18.27 8.26
CA LEU A 76 20.53 18.17 6.82
C LEU A 76 21.05 16.80 6.36
N ILE A 77 21.96 16.18 7.12
CA ILE A 77 22.47 14.84 6.84
C ILE A 77 21.34 13.81 6.95
N LEU A 78 20.57 13.84 8.05
CA LEU A 78 19.44 12.92 8.25
C LEU A 78 18.36 13.12 7.18
N LEU A 79 18.06 14.36 6.80
CA LEU A 79 17.10 14.67 5.76
C LEU A 79 17.56 14.14 4.39
N PHE A 80 18.85 14.30 4.06
CA PHE A 80 19.44 13.74 2.85
C PHE A 80 19.36 12.21 2.81
N LEU A 81 19.72 11.53 3.91
CA LEU A 81 19.60 10.07 4.03
C LEU A 81 18.14 9.61 3.89
N SER A 82 17.21 10.38 4.45
CA SER A 82 15.77 10.10 4.32
C SER A 82 15.29 10.21 2.86
N ILE A 83 15.74 11.22 2.13
CA ILE A 83 15.45 11.36 0.69
C ILE A 83 15.96 10.13 -0.08
N LEU A 84 17.22 9.70 0.16
CA LEU A 84 17.78 8.52 -0.50
C LEU A 84 16.98 7.26 -0.17
N ALA A 85 16.59 7.07 1.09
CA ALA A 85 15.78 5.93 1.52
C ALA A 85 14.40 5.92 0.86
N LEU A 86 13.72 7.08 0.79
CA LEU A 86 12.41 7.22 0.15
C LEU A 86 12.49 6.99 -1.38
N ILE A 87 13.58 7.43 -2.03
CA ILE A 87 13.83 7.13 -3.45
C ILE A 87 14.04 5.63 -3.65
N ALA A 88 14.92 5.01 -2.85
CA ALA A 88 15.18 3.57 -2.93
C ALA A 88 13.91 2.75 -2.71
N PHE A 89 13.11 3.12 -1.70
CA PHE A 89 11.80 2.51 -1.45
C PHE A 89 10.85 2.67 -2.65
N THR A 90 10.79 3.87 -3.26
CA THR A 90 9.95 4.10 -4.45
C THR A 90 10.33 3.17 -5.60
N VAL A 91 11.63 3.04 -5.87
CA VAL A 91 12.15 2.17 -6.93
C VAL A 91 11.81 0.71 -6.64
N LEU A 92 12.07 0.22 -5.43
CA LEU A 92 11.74 -1.15 -5.02
C LEU A 92 10.25 -1.43 -5.11
N ALA A 93 9.41 -0.52 -4.60
CA ALA A 93 7.97 -0.64 -4.66
C ALA A 93 7.46 -0.64 -6.11
N PHE A 94 8.02 0.19 -6.99
CA PHE A 94 7.70 0.16 -8.42
C PHE A 94 8.09 -1.17 -9.05
N LEU A 95 9.30 -1.67 -8.82
CA LEU A 95 9.76 -2.95 -9.35
C LEU A 95 8.89 -4.12 -8.90
N VAL A 96 8.49 -4.15 -7.63
CA VAL A 96 7.60 -5.20 -7.09
C VAL A 96 6.19 -5.10 -7.66
N THR A 97 5.72 -3.89 -7.96
CA THR A 97 4.34 -3.62 -8.37
C THR A 97 4.13 -3.41 -9.87
N ASN A 98 5.15 -3.46 -10.74
CA ASN A 98 4.99 -3.07 -12.16
C ASN A 98 4.16 -4.05 -13.01
N GLU A 99 4.16 -5.36 -12.71
CA GLU A 99 3.52 -6.36 -13.57
C GLU A 99 2.01 -6.13 -13.74
N SER A 100 1.45 -6.30 -14.95
CA SER A 100 0.12 -5.82 -15.32
C SER A 100 -1.03 -6.60 -14.65
N ALA A 101 -1.98 -5.89 -14.02
CA ALA A 101 -3.06 -6.50 -13.25
C ALA A 101 -4.33 -6.73 -14.07
N GLY A 102 -4.73 -8.00 -14.14
CA GLY A 102 -6.09 -8.43 -14.38
C GLY A 102 -6.58 -8.22 -15.81
N LYS A 103 -7.02 -9.28 -16.46
CA LYS A 103 -7.56 -9.20 -17.82
C LYS A 103 -9.02 -8.80 -17.74
N ALA A 104 -9.38 -7.73 -18.44
CA ALA A 104 -10.78 -7.40 -18.68
C ALA A 104 -11.40 -8.56 -19.46
N VAL A 105 -12.59 -8.99 -19.03
CA VAL A 105 -13.35 -10.02 -19.74
C VAL A 105 -14.39 -9.31 -20.59
N SER A 106 -14.40 -9.60 -21.89
CA SER A 106 -15.35 -8.99 -22.83
C SER A 106 -16.79 -9.18 -22.36
N GLY A 107 -17.55 -8.08 -22.30
CA GLY A 107 -18.97 -8.10 -21.92
C GLY A 107 -19.24 -8.20 -20.42
N ARG A 108 -18.24 -8.05 -19.54
CA ARG A 108 -18.41 -8.13 -18.08
C ARG A 108 -17.86 -6.92 -17.33
N GLY A 109 -18.50 -6.58 -16.20
CA GLY A 109 -18.14 -5.46 -15.31
C GLY A 109 -16.98 -5.76 -14.35
N PHE A 110 -16.53 -7.01 -14.28
CA PHE A 110 -15.42 -7.44 -13.42
C PHE A 110 -14.21 -7.92 -14.22
N LYS A 111 -13.03 -7.88 -13.57
CA LYS A 111 -11.75 -8.35 -14.13
C LYS A 111 -11.40 -9.73 -13.58
N GLU A 112 -10.60 -10.48 -14.32
CA GLU A 112 -10.02 -11.73 -13.83
C GLU A 112 -8.54 -11.57 -13.52
N TYR A 113 -8.13 -12.09 -12.36
CA TYR A 113 -6.77 -11.95 -11.85
C TYR A 113 -6.08 -13.30 -11.87
N ARG A 114 -4.90 -13.37 -12.49
CA ARG A 114 -4.07 -14.58 -12.50
C ARG A 114 -2.87 -14.36 -11.60
N LEU A 115 -2.56 -15.35 -10.78
CA LEU A 115 -1.39 -15.28 -9.89
C LEU A 115 -0.07 -15.08 -10.66
N GLY A 116 0.04 -15.66 -11.86
CA GLY A 116 1.22 -15.56 -12.71
C GLY A 116 1.45 -14.18 -13.34
N ASP A 117 0.49 -13.25 -13.24
CA ASP A 117 0.64 -11.87 -13.73
C ASP A 117 1.35 -10.96 -12.69
N TYR A 118 1.85 -11.52 -11.59
CA TYR A 118 2.49 -10.80 -10.50
C TYR A 118 3.93 -11.23 -10.26
N SER A 119 4.76 -10.29 -9.76
CA SER A 119 6.18 -10.53 -9.58
C SER A 119 6.46 -11.74 -8.68
N ASN A 120 7.50 -12.50 -9.02
CA ASN A 120 7.92 -13.68 -8.24
C ASN A 120 8.16 -13.35 -6.76
N TRP A 121 8.63 -12.12 -6.47
CA TRP A 121 8.79 -11.65 -5.10
C TRP A 121 7.45 -11.62 -4.35
N MET A 122 6.41 -11.09 -4.98
CA MET A 122 5.09 -10.94 -4.38
C MET A 122 4.39 -12.29 -4.20
N GLN A 123 4.53 -13.18 -5.19
CA GLN A 123 4.06 -14.56 -5.08
C GLN A 123 4.71 -15.29 -3.88
N LYS A 124 6.04 -15.18 -3.75
CA LYS A 124 6.82 -15.88 -2.71
C LYS A 124 6.63 -15.32 -1.30
N HIS A 125 6.40 -14.02 -1.13
CA HIS A 125 6.37 -13.40 0.20
C HIS A 125 4.95 -13.17 0.74
N LEU A 126 3.94 -13.02 -0.13
CA LEU A 126 2.58 -12.68 0.28
C LEU A 126 1.58 -13.84 0.17
N VAL A 127 1.82 -14.82 -0.71
CA VAL A 127 0.86 -15.92 -0.95
C VAL A 127 1.50 -17.31 -0.91
N ASN A 128 2.65 -17.43 -0.23
CA ASN A 128 3.28 -18.71 0.03
C ASN A 128 2.49 -19.54 1.05
N GLY A 129 2.54 -20.87 0.92
CA GLY A 129 1.59 -21.83 1.50
C GLY A 129 1.26 -21.63 2.97
N GLU A 130 2.26 -21.49 3.84
CA GLU A 130 2.03 -21.33 5.28
C GLU A 130 1.31 -20.01 5.63
N LYS A 131 1.75 -18.88 5.06
CA LYS A 131 1.11 -17.57 5.28
C LYS A 131 -0.28 -17.48 4.62
N TRP A 132 -0.45 -18.16 3.50
CA TRP A 132 -1.73 -18.15 2.80
C TRP A 132 -2.83 -18.82 3.61
N ASN A 133 -2.53 -19.85 4.40
CA ASN A 133 -3.52 -20.53 5.23
C ASN A 133 -4.17 -19.57 6.24
N GLU A 134 -3.39 -18.70 6.88
CA GLU A 134 -3.89 -17.66 7.80
C GLU A 134 -4.71 -16.58 7.06
N ILE A 135 -4.25 -16.18 5.87
CA ILE A 135 -4.99 -15.21 5.05
C ILE A 135 -6.32 -15.80 4.58
N ARG A 136 -6.31 -17.05 4.13
CA ARG A 136 -7.49 -17.79 3.67
C ARG A 136 -8.53 -17.92 4.79
N SER A 137 -8.12 -18.38 5.97
CA SER A 137 -9.05 -18.51 7.11
C SER A 137 -9.67 -17.16 7.44
N CYS A 138 -8.85 -16.11 7.44
CA CYS A 138 -9.36 -14.76 7.68
C CYS A 138 -10.33 -14.27 6.58
N LEU A 139 -10.08 -14.55 5.30
CA LEU A 139 -11.00 -14.18 4.23
C LEU A 139 -12.35 -14.89 4.36
N ALA A 140 -12.34 -16.18 4.74
CA ALA A 140 -13.55 -16.93 5.03
C ALA A 140 -14.31 -16.34 6.23
N ASP A 141 -13.63 -16.09 7.36
CA ASP A 141 -14.23 -15.52 8.57
C ASP A 141 -14.80 -14.10 8.34
N ALA A 142 -14.11 -13.29 7.54
CA ALA A 142 -14.55 -11.95 7.18
C ALA A 142 -15.82 -11.94 6.32
N ASN A 143 -16.29 -13.10 5.85
CA ASN A 143 -17.54 -13.25 5.10
C ASN A 143 -17.58 -12.33 3.86
N ILE A 144 -16.44 -12.18 3.17
CA ILE A 144 -16.29 -11.28 2.02
C ILE A 144 -17.25 -11.61 0.85
N CYS A 145 -17.65 -12.88 0.75
CA CYS A 145 -18.55 -13.39 -0.27
C CYS A 145 -20.01 -13.37 0.16
N ARG A 146 -20.31 -13.12 1.45
CA ARG A 146 -21.68 -13.13 1.98
C ARG A 146 -22.58 -12.10 1.31
N ARG A 147 -22.06 -10.90 1.04
CA ARG A 147 -22.82 -9.87 0.32
C ARG A 147 -23.18 -10.27 -1.11
N LEU A 148 -22.36 -11.11 -1.75
CA LEU A 148 -22.67 -11.67 -3.06
C LEU A 148 -23.69 -12.81 -2.94
N SER A 149 -23.56 -13.66 -1.92
CA SER A 149 -24.50 -14.78 -1.72
C SER A 149 -25.91 -14.31 -1.34
N GLU A 150 -26.03 -13.21 -0.58
CA GLU A 150 -27.32 -12.62 -0.19
C GLU A 150 -28.04 -11.93 -1.35
N GLY A 151 -27.33 -11.51 -2.41
CA GLY A 151 -27.89 -10.96 -3.65
C GLY A 151 -28.56 -12.00 -4.57
N ALA A 152 -29.03 -13.11 -4.02
CA ALA A 152 -29.29 -14.41 -4.65
C ALA A 152 -30.28 -14.47 -5.83
N HIS A 153 -30.98 -13.38 -6.14
CA HIS A 153 -32.06 -13.33 -7.14
C HIS A 153 -31.67 -12.58 -8.42
N GLN A 154 -30.40 -12.65 -8.81
CA GLN A 154 -29.90 -11.94 -9.99
C GLN A 154 -29.73 -12.89 -11.17
N SER A 155 -30.15 -12.42 -12.35
CA SER A 155 -29.88 -13.11 -13.60
C SER A 155 -28.39 -13.12 -13.92
N GLU A 156 -27.90 -14.09 -14.70
CA GLU A 156 -26.48 -14.15 -15.11
C GLU A 156 -26.02 -12.86 -15.80
N VAL A 157 -26.91 -12.22 -16.56
CA VAL A 157 -26.65 -10.95 -17.25
C VAL A 157 -26.45 -9.80 -16.25
N GLU A 158 -27.25 -9.78 -15.19
CA GLU A 158 -27.16 -8.77 -14.14
C GLU A 158 -25.89 -8.96 -13.30
N PHE A 159 -25.59 -10.21 -12.93
CA PHE A 159 -24.35 -10.57 -12.24
C PHE A 159 -23.11 -10.21 -13.07
N SER A 160 -23.13 -10.51 -14.38
CA SER A 160 -22.03 -10.21 -15.30
C SER A 160 -21.74 -8.71 -15.42
N LYS A 161 -22.72 -7.84 -15.16
CA LYS A 161 -22.55 -6.37 -15.19
C LYS A 161 -22.08 -5.79 -13.86
N GLN A 162 -22.04 -6.57 -12.79
CA GLN A 162 -21.59 -6.05 -11.49
C GLN A 162 -20.11 -5.73 -11.47
N ASN A 163 -19.79 -4.64 -10.77
CA ASN A 163 -18.42 -4.23 -10.47
C ASN A 163 -17.96 -4.94 -9.20
N LEU A 164 -17.41 -6.15 -9.36
CA LEU A 164 -16.85 -6.92 -8.26
C LEU A 164 -15.47 -6.39 -7.86
N SER A 165 -15.18 -6.37 -6.55
CA SER A 165 -13.83 -6.10 -6.08
C SER A 165 -12.86 -7.21 -6.54
N PRO A 166 -11.53 -6.95 -6.57
CA PRO A 166 -10.57 -7.97 -7.00
C PRO A 166 -10.68 -9.28 -6.21
N ILE A 167 -10.84 -9.16 -4.90
CA ILE A 167 -11.03 -10.28 -3.98
C ILE A 167 -12.37 -10.99 -4.24
N GLN A 168 -13.46 -10.26 -4.44
CA GLN A 168 -14.76 -10.88 -4.74
C GLN A 168 -14.73 -11.67 -6.05
N SER A 169 -14.16 -11.09 -7.11
CA SER A 169 -14.06 -11.72 -8.43
C SER A 169 -13.16 -12.96 -8.46
N GLY A 170 -12.14 -13.00 -7.59
CA GLY A 170 -11.15 -14.07 -7.53
C GLY A 170 -11.49 -15.20 -6.53
N CYS A 171 -12.19 -14.89 -5.44
CA CYS A 171 -12.44 -15.84 -4.34
C CYS A 171 -13.91 -16.33 -4.29
N CYS A 172 -14.87 -15.51 -4.68
CA CYS A 172 -16.31 -15.79 -4.47
C CYS A 172 -17.00 -16.44 -5.67
N LYS A 173 -16.32 -16.56 -6.81
CA LYS A 173 -16.83 -17.20 -8.01
C LYS A 173 -15.73 -18.01 -8.70
N PRO A 174 -16.08 -19.05 -9.48
CA PRO A 174 -15.10 -19.76 -10.27
C PRO A 174 -14.53 -18.85 -11.38
N PRO A 175 -13.35 -19.15 -11.89
CA PRO A 175 -12.85 -18.53 -13.11
C PRO A 175 -13.75 -18.81 -14.31
N THR A 176 -13.92 -17.84 -15.20
CA THR A 176 -14.83 -17.95 -16.35
C THR A 176 -14.40 -19.03 -17.32
N TYR A 177 -13.08 -19.21 -17.48
CA TYR A 177 -12.51 -20.22 -18.37
C TYR A 177 -12.80 -21.65 -17.91
N CYS A 178 -13.31 -21.88 -16.69
CA CYS A 178 -13.76 -23.20 -16.25
C CYS A 178 -15.06 -23.64 -16.94
N GLY A 179 -15.85 -22.71 -17.48
CA GLY A 179 -17.07 -23.01 -18.22
C GLY A 179 -18.22 -23.55 -17.36
N PHE A 180 -18.27 -23.18 -16.08
CA PHE A 180 -19.36 -23.61 -15.18
C PHE A 180 -20.65 -22.86 -15.46
N GLU A 181 -21.78 -23.53 -15.23
CA GLU A 181 -23.11 -22.96 -15.43
C GLU A 181 -23.50 -22.10 -14.23
N PHE A 182 -23.93 -20.87 -14.51
CA PHE A 182 -24.40 -19.94 -13.50
C PHE A 182 -25.73 -20.42 -12.90
N LYS A 183 -25.82 -20.48 -11.57
CA LYS A 183 -27.10 -20.59 -10.86
C LYS A 183 -27.29 -19.39 -9.93
N ASN A 184 -26.24 -19.03 -9.21
CA ASN A 184 -26.22 -17.90 -8.30
C ASN A 184 -24.80 -17.31 -8.22
N ALA A 185 -24.63 -16.14 -7.61
CA ALA A 185 -23.36 -15.43 -7.49
C ALA A 185 -22.21 -16.31 -6.94
N THR A 186 -22.49 -17.10 -5.90
CA THR A 186 -21.53 -18.01 -5.25
C THR A 186 -21.83 -19.49 -5.49
N TYR A 187 -22.78 -19.82 -6.39
CA TYR A 187 -23.17 -21.21 -6.68
C TYR A 187 -23.17 -21.48 -8.18
N TRP A 188 -22.35 -22.44 -8.59
CA TRP A 188 -22.10 -22.76 -9.99
C TRP A 188 -22.12 -24.27 -10.20
N THR A 189 -22.80 -24.74 -11.24
CA THR A 189 -22.88 -26.17 -11.54
C THR A 189 -21.81 -26.57 -12.55
N VAL A 190 -21.05 -27.61 -12.20
CA VAL A 190 -20.03 -28.20 -13.08
C VAL A 190 -20.75 -28.96 -14.21
N PRO A 191 -20.41 -28.71 -15.49
CA PRO A 191 -20.98 -29.45 -16.61
C PRO A 191 -20.71 -30.96 -16.50
N LYS A 192 -21.59 -31.79 -17.06
CA LYS A 192 -21.40 -33.26 -17.04
C LYS A 192 -20.11 -33.72 -17.72
N SER A 193 -19.61 -32.94 -18.67
CA SER A 193 -18.34 -33.17 -19.36
C SER A 193 -17.10 -32.79 -18.53
N GLY A 194 -17.28 -32.23 -17.32
CA GLY A 194 -16.22 -31.65 -16.51
C GLY A 194 -15.90 -30.20 -16.88
N PRO A 195 -14.85 -29.62 -16.26
CA PRO A 195 -14.41 -28.26 -16.56
C PRO A 195 -13.92 -28.12 -18.01
N ALA A 196 -14.16 -26.97 -18.62
CA ALA A 196 -13.76 -26.70 -20.00
C ALA A 196 -12.22 -26.68 -20.19
N VAL A 197 -11.47 -26.43 -19.11
CA VAL A 197 -10.01 -26.39 -19.10
C VAL A 197 -9.50 -27.19 -17.90
N PRO A 198 -8.46 -28.03 -18.06
CA PRO A 198 -7.85 -28.77 -16.96
C PRO A 198 -6.92 -27.88 -16.13
N ASP A 199 -7.46 -26.82 -15.54
CA ASP A 199 -6.73 -25.90 -14.64
C ASP A 199 -6.98 -26.26 -13.17
N SER A 200 -5.98 -26.04 -12.33
CA SER A 200 -6.07 -26.29 -10.88
C SER A 200 -7.22 -25.53 -10.23
N ASP A 201 -7.47 -24.27 -10.63
CA ASP A 201 -8.52 -23.45 -10.01
C ASP A 201 -9.91 -24.03 -10.26
N CYS A 202 -10.14 -24.64 -11.42
CA CYS A 202 -11.41 -25.28 -11.75
C CYS A 202 -11.65 -26.55 -10.92
N LEU A 203 -10.57 -27.25 -10.54
CA LEU A 203 -10.64 -28.44 -9.69
C LEU A 203 -10.75 -28.10 -8.21
N THR A 204 -10.21 -26.96 -7.79
CA THR A 204 -10.22 -26.48 -6.41
C THR A 204 -11.52 -25.79 -6.00
N TRP A 205 -12.30 -25.26 -6.96
CA TRP A 205 -13.57 -24.60 -6.68
C TRP A 205 -14.55 -25.50 -5.91
N SER A 206 -15.20 -24.94 -4.88
CA SER A 206 -16.29 -25.57 -4.12
C SER A 206 -17.51 -24.64 -4.03
N ASN A 207 -18.72 -25.20 -4.02
CA ASN A 207 -19.95 -24.44 -3.73
C ASN A 207 -20.22 -24.32 -2.22
N ASP A 208 -19.40 -24.95 -1.38
CA ASP A 208 -19.43 -24.76 0.07
C ASP A 208 -19.03 -23.32 0.41
N GLN A 209 -19.84 -22.64 1.23
CA GLN A 209 -19.67 -21.21 1.49
C GLN A 209 -18.46 -20.89 2.38
N GLU A 210 -17.98 -21.86 3.15
CA GLU A 210 -16.76 -21.72 3.97
C GLU A 210 -15.48 -21.94 3.14
N THR A 211 -15.58 -22.71 2.04
CA THR A 211 -14.43 -23.10 1.21
C THR A 211 -14.27 -22.27 -0.07
N LEU A 212 -15.35 -22.09 -0.84
CA LEU A 212 -15.41 -21.37 -2.12
C LEU A 212 -14.15 -21.56 -3.01
N CYS A 213 -13.60 -20.48 -3.57
CA CYS A 213 -12.31 -20.48 -4.28
C CYS A 213 -11.17 -19.94 -3.41
N TYR A 214 -11.27 -19.99 -2.07
CA TYR A 214 -10.27 -19.34 -1.21
C TYR A 214 -8.85 -19.92 -1.37
N ASP A 215 -8.71 -21.12 -1.91
CA ASP A 215 -7.39 -21.73 -2.19
C ASP A 215 -6.96 -21.65 -3.66
N CYS A 216 -7.80 -21.09 -4.54
CA CYS A 216 -7.50 -20.91 -5.94
C CYS A 216 -6.37 -19.90 -6.18
N LYS A 217 -5.59 -20.09 -7.25
CA LYS A 217 -4.62 -19.10 -7.74
C LYS A 217 -5.33 -17.79 -8.13
N SER A 218 -6.56 -17.86 -8.62
CA SER A 218 -7.38 -16.70 -8.93
C SER A 218 -7.72 -15.87 -7.68
N CYS A 219 -7.95 -16.50 -6.53
CA CYS A 219 -8.17 -15.81 -5.26
C CYS A 219 -6.89 -15.16 -4.74
N LYS A 220 -5.76 -15.88 -4.80
CA LYS A 220 -4.42 -15.32 -4.53
C LYS A 220 -4.15 -14.10 -5.42
N GLY A 221 -4.45 -14.21 -6.72
CA GLY A 221 -4.33 -13.11 -7.67
C GLY A 221 -5.25 -11.92 -7.35
N GLY A 222 -6.48 -12.18 -6.90
CA GLY A 222 -7.42 -11.15 -6.45
C GLY A 222 -6.96 -10.43 -5.19
N PHE A 223 -6.42 -11.17 -4.21
CA PHE A 223 -5.81 -10.61 -3.00
C PHE A 223 -4.63 -9.68 -3.32
N LEU A 224 -3.73 -10.12 -4.21
CA LEU A 224 -2.60 -9.33 -4.67
C LEU A 224 -3.02 -8.05 -5.42
N ALA A 225 -4.06 -8.12 -6.25
CA ALA A 225 -4.62 -6.94 -6.92
C ALA A 225 -5.20 -5.94 -5.92
N ASN A 226 -5.98 -6.44 -4.95
CA ASN A 226 -6.56 -5.60 -3.92
C ASN A 226 -5.46 -4.90 -3.10
N GLY A 227 -4.42 -5.65 -2.73
CA GLY A 227 -3.24 -5.09 -2.09
C GLY A 227 -2.61 -3.97 -2.92
N ARG A 228 -2.33 -4.21 -4.20
CA ARG A 228 -1.67 -3.23 -5.08
C ARG A 228 -2.36 -1.87 -5.15
N MET A 229 -3.70 -1.81 -5.07
CA MET A 229 -4.41 -0.52 -5.05
C MET A 229 -3.98 0.35 -3.86
N GLU A 230 -3.86 -0.26 -2.69
CA GLU A 230 -3.38 0.42 -1.48
C GLU A 230 -1.89 0.79 -1.61
N TRP A 231 -1.06 -0.11 -2.15
CA TRP A 231 0.35 0.20 -2.42
C TRP A 231 0.51 1.37 -3.40
N ARG A 232 -0.38 1.53 -4.38
CA ARG A 232 -0.37 2.68 -5.30
C ARG A 232 -0.69 3.98 -4.56
N ASN A 233 -1.64 3.96 -3.62
CA ASN A 233 -1.94 5.12 -2.78
C ASN A 233 -0.73 5.49 -1.90
N LEU A 234 -0.07 4.49 -1.31
CA LEU A 234 1.17 4.68 -0.55
C LEU A 234 2.29 5.27 -1.40
N LEU A 235 2.46 4.79 -2.64
CA LEU A 235 3.44 5.33 -3.59
C LEU A 235 3.16 6.79 -3.94
N ILE A 236 1.89 7.17 -4.17
CA ILE A 236 1.50 8.56 -4.42
C ILE A 236 1.84 9.44 -3.21
N CYS A 237 1.47 9.02 -2.00
CA CYS A 237 1.81 9.72 -0.76
C CYS A 237 3.34 9.86 -0.60
N ASN A 238 4.11 8.81 -0.92
CA ASN A 238 5.56 8.81 -0.83
C ASN A 238 6.21 9.81 -1.80
N VAL A 239 5.69 9.92 -3.03
CA VAL A 239 6.15 10.91 -4.01
C VAL A 239 5.87 12.34 -3.54
N LEU A 240 4.68 12.60 -2.99
CA LEU A 240 4.36 13.92 -2.43
C LEU A 240 5.30 14.27 -1.27
N LEU A 241 5.58 13.31 -0.39
CA LEU A 241 6.51 13.48 0.71
C LEU A 241 7.94 13.77 0.24
N LEU A 242 8.41 13.05 -0.78
CA LEU A 242 9.71 13.30 -1.40
C LEU A 242 9.87 14.74 -1.90
N ILE A 243 8.82 15.28 -2.56
CA ILE A 243 8.82 16.67 -3.03
C ILE A 243 8.96 17.64 -1.85
N ILE A 244 8.21 17.41 -0.77
CA ILE A 244 8.30 18.24 0.45
C ILE A 244 9.72 18.18 1.02
N PHE A 245 10.30 16.99 1.14
CA PHE A 245 11.65 16.82 1.70
C PHE A 245 12.72 17.50 0.85
N MET A 246 12.60 17.44 -0.48
CA MET A 246 13.49 18.14 -1.41
C MET A 246 13.42 19.67 -1.22
N VAL A 247 12.21 20.23 -1.08
CA VAL A 247 12.02 21.66 -0.82
C VAL A 247 12.64 22.05 0.53
N VAL A 248 12.35 21.30 1.58
CA VAL A 248 12.91 21.54 2.93
C VAL A 248 14.43 21.49 2.91
N TYR A 249 15.01 20.50 2.23
CA TYR A 249 16.46 20.34 2.10
C TYR A 249 17.08 21.54 1.38
N SER A 250 16.48 21.99 0.28
CA SER A 250 16.95 23.17 -0.45
C SER A 250 16.95 24.44 0.41
N VAL A 251 15.88 24.68 1.17
CA VAL A 251 15.76 25.83 2.08
C VAL A 251 16.76 25.71 3.23
N GLY A 252 16.92 24.52 3.82
CA GLY A 252 17.89 24.27 4.89
C GLY A 252 19.35 24.47 4.43
N CYS A 253 19.68 24.04 3.22
CA CYS A 253 20.99 24.31 2.60
C CYS A 253 21.21 25.81 2.38
N CYS A 254 20.21 26.54 1.88
CA CYS A 254 20.25 28.00 1.76
C CYS A 254 20.44 28.70 3.11
N ALA A 255 19.71 28.28 4.14
CA ALA A 255 19.84 28.78 5.52
C ALA A 255 21.27 28.60 6.04
N THR A 256 21.82 27.41 5.83
CA THR A 256 23.18 27.05 6.29
C THR A 256 24.24 27.87 5.57
N ARG A 257 24.10 28.06 4.24
CA ARG A 257 25.00 28.91 3.44
C ARG A 257 24.96 30.36 3.92
N ASN A 258 23.77 30.88 4.23
CA ASN A 258 23.62 32.24 4.75
C ASN A 258 24.27 32.40 6.13
N ASN A 259 24.04 31.46 7.05
CA ASN A 259 24.66 31.46 8.38
C ASN A 259 26.20 31.37 8.33
N ARG A 260 26.77 30.62 7.37
CA ARG A 260 28.23 30.60 7.12
C ARG A 260 28.75 31.97 6.68
N ARG A 261 28.06 32.63 5.74
CA ARG A 261 28.43 33.96 5.25
C ARG A 261 28.38 35.00 6.37
N ASP A 262 27.30 35.05 7.14
CA ASP A 262 27.14 35.98 8.27
C ASP A 262 28.26 35.81 9.31
N ARG A 263 28.66 34.57 9.64
CA ARG A 263 29.82 34.32 10.52
C ARG A 263 31.14 34.76 9.91
N GLY A 264 31.32 34.58 8.60
CA GLY A 264 32.48 35.11 7.86
C GLY A 264 32.56 36.63 8.00
N TYR A 265 31.47 37.34 7.69
CA TYR A 265 31.41 38.80 7.83
C TYR A 265 31.60 39.28 9.28
N ALA A 266 31.06 38.56 10.27
CA ALA A 266 31.28 38.88 11.68
C ALA A 266 32.75 38.67 12.10
N LYS A 267 33.44 37.66 11.55
CA LYS A 267 34.88 37.44 11.78
C LYS A 267 35.73 38.57 11.19
N TYR A 268 35.33 39.16 10.05
CA TYR A 268 36.02 40.30 9.44
C TYR A 268 35.70 41.66 10.09
N ARG A 269 34.60 41.80 10.84
CA ARG A 269 34.27 43.02 11.61
C ARG A 269 34.92 43.08 13.00
N GLY A 270 35.68 42.06 13.40
CA GLY A 270 36.34 41.96 14.70
C GLY A 270 37.73 42.58 14.79
N TYR A 271 38.01 43.67 14.06
CA TYR A 271 39.21 44.49 14.23
C TYR A 271 38.84 45.99 14.14
N PRO A 272 38.66 46.66 15.29
CA PRO A 272 39.31 47.92 15.58
C PRO A 272 40.71 47.68 16.19
#